data_AF-A0A843XKI5-F1
#
_entry.id   AF-A0A843XKI5-F1
#
_cell.length_a   1.000
_cell.length_b   1.000
_cell.length_c   1.000
_cell.angle_alpha   90.00
_cell.angle_beta   90.00
_cell.angle_gamma   90.00
#
_symmetry.space_group_name_H-M   'P 1'
#
loop_
_entity.id
_entity.type
_entity.pdbx_description
1 polymer ?
#
loop_
_entity_poly.entity_id
_entity_poly.type
_entity_poly.pdbx_seq_one_letter_code
_entity_poly.pdbx_strand_id
1 'polypeptide(L)' 'MQGLVQAMQTQAHTQGALQTQLEAQAQVPVPQAHDHGGPSIMEKFKRMAPPSFKGESDPLLAESWIREIEKIF' A
#
# COMPACT_ATOMS: atom_id res chain seq x y z
N MET A 1 54.83 2.61 19.57
CA MET A 1 53.56 2.96 20.26
C MET A 1 52.53 3.66 19.37
N GLN A 2 52.85 4.17 18.16
CA GLN A 2 51.85 4.83 17.29
C GLN A 2 50.89 3.87 16.56
N GLY A 3 51.27 2.61 16.29
CA GLY A 3 50.40 1.67 15.57
C GLY A 3 49.14 1.24 16.32
N LEU A 4 49.19 1.17 17.66
CA LEU A 4 48.05 0.77 18.50
C LEU A 4 46.93 1.82 18.52
N VAL A 5 47.29 3.10 18.47
CA VAL A 5 46.32 4.21 18.43
C VAL A 5 45.59 4.23 17.08
N GLN A 6 46.31 3.95 15.99
CA GLN A 6 45.72 3.82 14.65
C GLN A 6 44.73 2.65 14.58
N ALA A 7 45.09 1.50 15.18
CA ALA A 7 44.22 0.32 15.21
C ALA A 7 42.92 0.56 15.98
N MET A 8 42.99 1.23 17.15
CA MET A 8 41.79 1.60 17.92
C MET A 8 40.90 2.60 17.16
N GLN A 9 41.51 3.57 16.48
CA GLN A 9 40.76 4.55 15.71
C GLN A 9 40.00 3.87 14.56
N THR A 10 40.64 2.96 13.82
CA THR A 10 39.97 2.18 12.77
C THR A 10 38.81 1.37 13.33
N GLN A 11 39.00 0.69 14.47
CA GLN A 11 37.94 -0.13 15.08
C GLN A 11 36.72 0.69 15.55
N ALA A 12 36.93 1.92 16.01
CA ALA A 12 35.85 2.80 16.41
C ALA A 12 34.96 3.23 15.22
N HIS A 13 35.57 3.53 14.07
CA HIS A 13 34.83 3.91 12.86
C HIS A 13 34.01 2.75 12.29
N THR A 14 34.58 1.53 12.29
CA THR A 14 33.89 0.35 11.75
C THR A 14 32.64 -0.01 12.56
N GLN A 15 32.67 0.13 13.89
CA GLN A 15 31.50 -0.13 14.73
C GLN A 15 30.38 0.88 14.52
N GLY A 16 30.71 2.16 14.34
CA GLY A 16 29.70 3.19 14.03
C GLY A 16 29.03 2.96 12.68
N ALA A 17 29.82 2.62 11.65
CA ALA A 17 29.30 2.35 10.31
C ALA A 17 28.34 1.14 10.27
N LEU A 18 28.65 0.06 11.02
CA LEU A 18 27.80 -1.12 11.11
C LEU A 18 26.46 -0.81 11.81
N GLN A 19 26.45 0.03 12.85
CA GLN A 19 25.22 0.45 13.52
C GLN A 19 24.30 1.24 12.58
N THR A 20 24.82 2.26 11.91
CA THR A 20 24.04 3.08 10.95
C THR A 20 23.49 2.25 9.80
N GLN A 21 24.23 1.25 9.31
CA GLN A 21 23.74 0.40 8.23
C GLN A 21 22.59 -0.51 8.66
N LEU A 22 22.57 -0.99 9.91
CA LEU A 22 21.47 -1.78 10.47
C LEU A 22 20.22 -0.91 10.69
N GLU A 23 20.39 0.33 11.13
CA GLU A 23 19.29 1.30 11.31
C GLU A 23 18.65 1.68 9.95
N ALA A 24 19.47 1.89 8.92
CA ALA A 24 19.01 2.20 7.57
C ALA A 24 18.29 1.02 6.90
N GLN A 25 18.66 -0.23 7.21
CA GLN A 25 17.96 -1.42 6.72
C GLN A 25 16.67 -1.73 7.51
N ALA A 26 16.56 -1.26 8.76
CA ALA A 26 15.34 -1.37 9.55
C ALA A 26 14.25 -0.37 9.13
N GLN A 27 14.63 0.72 8.45
CA GLN A 27 13.70 1.63 7.79
C GLN A 27 13.27 1.07 6.42
N VAL A 28 12.60 -0.09 6.43
CA VAL A 28 11.77 -0.46 5.29
C VAL A 28 10.66 0.59 5.24
N PRO A 29 10.47 1.34 4.14
CA PRO A 29 9.27 2.13 3.97
C PRO A 29 8.13 1.10 3.90
N VAL A 30 7.46 0.89 5.02
CA VAL A 30 6.15 0.25 5.01
C VAL A 30 5.34 1.10 4.03
N PRO A 31 4.81 0.53 2.93
CA PRO A 31 3.87 1.25 2.11
C PRO A 31 2.75 1.62 3.05
N GLN A 32 2.70 2.89 3.44
CA GLN A 32 1.57 3.47 4.11
C GLN A 32 0.45 3.28 3.11
N ALA A 33 -0.36 2.24 3.33
CA ALA A 33 -1.65 2.14 2.70
C ALA A 33 -2.28 3.48 2.99
N HIS A 34 -2.41 4.32 1.97
CA HIS A 34 -3.05 5.59 2.12
C HIS A 34 -4.52 5.27 2.34
N ASP A 35 -4.86 4.95 3.58
CA ASP A 35 -6.21 4.97 4.10
C ASP A 35 -6.57 6.46 4.15
N HIS A 36 -6.87 6.99 2.96
CA HIS A 36 -7.54 8.27 2.85
C HIS A 36 -8.84 8.02 3.62
N GLY A 37 -8.96 8.53 4.85
CA GLY A 37 -10.06 8.23 5.79
C GLY A 37 -11.47 8.62 5.32
N GLY A 38 -11.69 8.76 4.03
CA GLY A 38 -12.99 8.67 3.38
C GLY A 38 -13.35 7.23 2.98
N PRO A 39 -14.64 7.01 2.65
CA PRO A 39 -15.11 5.69 2.27
C PRO A 39 -14.38 5.18 1.02
N SER A 40 -14.02 3.90 1.04
CA SER A 40 -13.49 3.18 -0.11
C SER A 40 -14.41 3.31 -1.33
N ILE A 41 -13.87 3.20 -2.54
CA ILE A 41 -14.66 3.15 -3.78
C ILE A 41 -15.78 2.10 -3.66
N MET A 42 -15.50 0.96 -3.02
CA MET A 42 -16.49 -0.08 -2.75
C MET A 42 -17.62 0.40 -1.81
N GLU A 43 -17.29 1.16 -0.78
CA GLU A 43 -18.30 1.71 0.14
C GLU A 43 -19.16 2.78 -0.52
N LYS A 44 -18.54 3.65 -1.34
CA LYS A 44 -19.27 4.62 -2.16
C LYS A 44 -20.23 3.92 -3.12
N PHE A 45 -19.76 2.87 -3.80
CA PHE A 45 -20.59 2.05 -4.68
C PHE A 45 -21.78 1.43 -3.95
N LYS A 46 -21.56 0.81 -2.78
CA LYS A 46 -22.64 0.25 -1.96
C LYS A 46 -23.67 1.30 -1.52
N ARG A 47 -23.24 2.52 -1.18
CA ARG A 47 -24.15 3.62 -0.79
C ARG A 47 -25.07 4.09 -1.92
N MET A 48 -24.67 3.90 -3.18
CA MET A 48 -25.50 4.22 -4.35
C MET A 48 -26.59 3.17 -4.62
N ALA A 49 -26.63 2.09 -3.83
CA ALA A 49 -27.63 1.02 -3.91
C ALA A 49 -27.85 0.50 -5.35
N PRO A 50 -26.79 0.00 -6.01
CA PRO A 50 -26.87 -0.52 -7.38
C PRO A 50 -27.89 -1.67 -7.47
N PRO A 51 -28.66 -1.76 -8.56
CA PRO A 51 -29.55 -2.90 -8.77
C PRO A 51 -28.75 -4.20 -8.83
N SER A 52 -29.29 -5.27 -8.23
CA SER A 52 -28.66 -6.59 -8.29
C SER A 52 -28.96 -7.29 -9.61
N PHE A 53 -27.94 -7.92 -10.20
CA PHE A 53 -28.15 -8.84 -11.30
C PHE A 53 -28.70 -10.17 -10.79
N LYS A 54 -29.77 -10.66 -11.39
CA LYS A 54 -30.44 -11.90 -10.97
C LYS A 54 -29.96 -13.15 -11.73
N GLY A 55 -29.03 -13.01 -12.69
CA GLY A 55 -28.58 -14.12 -13.51
C GLY A 55 -29.54 -14.47 -14.64
N GLU A 56 -30.29 -13.48 -15.13
CA GLU A 56 -31.25 -13.66 -16.23
C GLU A 56 -30.55 -14.18 -17.50
N SER A 57 -31.17 -15.13 -18.20
CA SER A 57 -30.63 -15.66 -19.48
C SER A 57 -31.04 -14.82 -20.69
N ASP A 58 -31.98 -13.90 -20.53
CA ASP A 58 -32.40 -12.97 -21.58
C ASP A 58 -31.33 -11.87 -21.77
N PRO A 59 -30.72 -11.76 -22.96
CA PRO A 59 -29.70 -10.76 -23.24
C PRO A 59 -30.20 -9.31 -23.10
N LEU A 60 -31.49 -9.04 -23.33
CA LEU A 60 -32.05 -7.69 -23.21
C LEU A 60 -32.20 -7.25 -21.75
N LEU A 61 -32.52 -8.20 -20.86
CA LEU A 61 -32.55 -7.95 -19.42
C LEU A 61 -31.14 -7.72 -18.87
N ALA A 62 -30.15 -8.47 -19.35
CA ALA A 62 -28.75 -8.24 -19.01
C ALA A 62 -28.26 -6.86 -19.50
N GLU A 63 -28.58 -6.48 -20.74
CA GLU A 63 -28.23 -5.15 -21.28
C GLU A 63 -28.88 -4.03 -20.45
N SER A 64 -30.16 -4.18 -20.12
CA SER A 64 -30.88 -3.19 -19.30
C SER A 64 -30.24 -3.03 -17.92
N TRP A 65 -29.83 -4.12 -17.28
CA TRP A 65 -29.12 -4.07 -16.00
C TRP A 65 -27.76 -3.35 -16.12
N ILE A 66 -26.99 -3.63 -17.17
CA ILE A 66 -25.71 -2.96 -17.42
C ILE A 66 -25.92 -1.46 -17.58
N ARG A 67 -26.91 -1.02 -18.36
CA ARG A 67 -27.23 0.40 -18.56
C ARG A 67 -27.60 1.13 -17.27
N GLU A 68 -28.27 0.47 -16.32
CA GLU A 68 -28.56 1.06 -15.02
C GLU A 68 -27.30 1.18 -14.14
N ILE A 69 -26.39 0.20 -14.22
CA ILE A 69 -25.10 0.23 -13.51
C ILE A 69 -24.18 1.33 -14.07
N GLU A 70 -24.18 1.57 -15.39
CA GLU A 70 -23.37 2.61 -16.02
C GLU A 70 -23.73 4.02 -15.56
N LYS A 71 -24.96 4.27 -15.09
CA LYS A 71 -25.36 5.59 -14.54
C LYS A 71 -24.68 5.94 -13.21
N ILE A 72 -24.07 4.96 -12.56
CA ILE A 72 -23.45 5.08 -11.24
C ILE A 72 -21.98 5.54 -11.35
N PHE A 73 -21.35 5.30 -12.50
CA PHE A 73 -19.95 5.62 -12.79
C PHE A 73 -19.83 6.84 -13.70
#